data_AF-A0A1M3D119-F1
#
_entry.id   AF-A0A1M3D119-F1
#
_cell.length_a   1.000
_cell.length_b   1.000
_cell.length_c   1.000
_cell.angle_alpha   90.00
_cell.angle_beta   90.00
_cell.angle_gamma   90.00
#
_symmetry.space_group_name_H-M   'P 1'
#
loop_
_entity.id
_entity.type
_entity.pdbx_description
1 polymer ?
#
loop_
_entity_poly.entity_id
_entity_poly.type
_entity_poly.pdbx_seq_one_letter_code
_entity_poly.pdbx_strand_id
1 'polypeptide(L)'
;MKRTDVQNKADYTAEKKKLQGLLEQESEIEKKLLSGNHNEDTWRELNQIRYKITVSQAKLDGSFYKGEPSPRGVRTTNVHQYNK
;
A
#
# COMPACT_ATOMS: atom_id res chain seq x y z
N MET A 1 -26.81 13.69 15.52
CA MET A 1 -25.64 13.22 14.75
C MET A 1 -25.39 14.20 13.61
N LYS A 2 -24.20 14.80 13.52
CA LYS A 2 -23.87 15.73 12.44
C LYS A 2 -23.55 14.91 11.19
N ARG A 3 -23.99 15.36 10.00
CA ARG A 3 -23.81 14.64 8.71
C ARG A 3 -22.34 14.29 8.41
N THR A 4 -21.40 15.02 9.01
CA THR A 4 -19.95 14.80 8.95
C THR A 4 -19.49 13.47 9.58
N ASP A 5 -20.14 12.99 10.65
CA ASP A 5 -19.68 11.79 11.37
C ASP A 5 -20.01 10.50 10.60
N VAL A 6 -21.14 10.51 9.88
CA VAL A 6 -21.59 9.40 9.03
C VAL A 6 -20.74 9.29 7.77
N GLN A 7 -20.42 10.42 7.14
CA GLN A 7 -19.55 10.48 5.96
C GLN A 7 -18.13 9.98 6.29
N ASN A 8 -17.56 10.45 7.41
CA ASN A 8 -16.23 10.01 7.86
C ASN A 8 -16.18 8.50 8.12
N LYS A 9 -17.26 7.90 8.64
CA LYS A 9 -17.35 6.45 8.87
C LYS A 9 -17.45 5.65 7.58
N ALA A 10 -18.18 6.16 6.59
CA ALA A 10 -18.29 5.53 5.27
C ALA A 10 -16.94 5.55 4.54
N ASP A 11 -16.25 6.70 4.55
CA ASP A 11 -14.94 6.86 3.91
C ASP A 11 -13.86 5.99 4.57
N TYR A 12 -13.88 5.89 5.90
CA TYR A 12 -13.01 4.99 6.66
C TYR A 12 -13.24 3.50 6.31
N THR A 13 -14.51 3.09 6.19
CA THR A 13 -14.87 1.73 5.83
C THR A 13 -14.47 1.40 4.38
N ALA A 14 -14.65 2.35 3.46
CA ALA A 14 -14.22 2.21 2.08
C ALA A 14 -12.70 2.09 1.95
N GLU A 15 -11.94 2.92 2.67
CA GLU A 15 -10.47 2.86 2.64
C GLU A 15 -9.93 1.56 3.29
N LYS A 16 -10.60 1.03 4.33
CA LYS A 16 -10.29 -0.30 4.88
C LYS A 16 -10.48 -1.42 3.86
N LYS A 17 -11.62 -1.41 3.16
CA LYS A 17 -11.91 -2.40 2.10
C LYS A 17 -10.88 -2.33 0.98
N LYS A 18 -10.48 -1.12 0.60
CA LYS A 18 -9.43 -0.90 -0.39
C LYS A 18 -8.06 -1.43 0.10
N LEU A 19 -7.69 -1.18 1.35
CA LEU A 19 -6.46 -1.72 1.93
C LEU A 19 -6.45 -3.25 1.91
N GLN A 20 -7.57 -3.89 2.27
CA GLN A 20 -7.68 -5.34 2.23
C GLN A 20 -7.46 -5.89 0.81
N GLY A 21 -8.09 -5.30 -0.21
CA GLY A 21 -7.88 -5.73 -1.60
C GLY A 21 -6.44 -5.52 -2.08
N LEU A 22 -5.76 -4.46 -1.63
CA LEU A 22 -4.34 -4.24 -1.97
C LEU A 22 -3.42 -5.29 -1.33
N LEU A 23 -3.71 -5.71 -0.09
CA LEU A 23 -2.95 -6.78 0.59
C LEU A 23 -3.15 -8.14 -0.08
N GLU A 24 -4.37 -8.42 -0.57
CA GLU A 24 -4.65 -9.60 -1.37
C GLU A 24 -3.83 -9.59 -2.68
N GLN A 25 -3.79 -8.45 -3.38
CA GLN A 25 -2.97 -8.26 -4.58
C GLN A 25 -1.46 -8.40 -4.31
N GLU A 26 -0.97 -7.85 -3.20
CA GLU A 26 0.44 -8.04 -2.78
C GLU A 26 0.75 -9.53 -2.61
N SER A 27 -0.10 -10.27 -1.89
CA SER A 27 0.08 -11.71 -1.68
C SER A 27 0.07 -12.51 -3.00
N GLU A 28 -0.80 -12.17 -3.94
CA GLU A 28 -0.84 -12.82 -5.26
C GLU A 28 0.43 -12.58 -6.08
N ILE A 29 0.97 -11.36 -6.06
CA ILE A 29 2.22 -11.05 -6.77
C ILE A 29 3.41 -11.70 -6.08
N GLU A 30 3.46 -11.70 -4.76
CA GLU A 30 4.51 -12.42 -4.03
C GLU A 30 4.50 -13.92 -4.34
N LYS A 31 3.31 -14.54 -4.48
CA LYS A 31 3.21 -15.93 -4.94
C LYS A 31 3.74 -16.11 -6.38
N LYS A 32 3.47 -15.18 -7.29
CA LYS A 32 4.02 -15.21 -8.67
C LYS A 32 5.54 -15.04 -8.69
N LEU A 33 6.09 -14.19 -7.82
CA LEU A 33 7.54 -14.03 -7.67
C LEU A 33 8.18 -15.32 -7.18
N LEU A 34 7.57 -15.97 -6.18
CA LEU A 34 8.04 -17.23 -5.60
C LEU A 34 7.94 -18.42 -6.56
N SER A 35 6.99 -18.42 -7.50
CA SER A 35 6.85 -19.48 -8.50
C SER A 35 7.87 -19.40 -9.64
N GLY A 36 8.78 -18.42 -9.61
CA GLY A 36 9.89 -18.31 -10.57
C GLY A 36 9.50 -17.79 -11.95
N ASN A 37 8.23 -17.38 -12.14
CA ASN A 37 7.70 -16.91 -13.41
C ASN A 37 7.59 -15.37 -13.43
N HIS A 38 8.67 -14.68 -13.03
CA HIS A 38 8.68 -13.24 -12.85
C HIS A 38 9.61 -12.51 -13.82
N ASN A 39 9.19 -11.31 -14.18
CA ASN A 39 9.95 -10.36 -14.99
C ASN A 39 10.08 -9.02 -14.24
N GLU A 40 10.80 -8.06 -14.81
CA GLU A 40 10.96 -6.71 -14.24
C GLU A 40 9.61 -6.01 -13.99
N ASP A 41 8.61 -6.27 -14.84
CA ASP A 41 7.26 -5.74 -14.68
C ASP A 41 6.58 -6.25 -13.40
N THR A 42 6.83 -7.50 -13.00
CA THR A 42 6.26 -8.09 -11.78
C THR A 42 6.80 -7.38 -10.52
N TRP A 43 8.09 -7.05 -10.51
CA TRP A 43 8.71 -6.27 -9.43
C TRP A 43 8.20 -4.83 -9.40
N ARG A 44 8.01 -4.22 -10.58
CA ARG A 44 7.43 -2.88 -10.71
C ARG A 44 6.00 -2.84 -10.20
N GLU A 45 5.20 -3.84 -10.53
CA GLU A 45 3.81 -3.98 -10.07
C GLU A 45 3.74 -4.11 -8.54
N LEU A 46 4.59 -4.97 -7.95
CA LEU A 46 4.69 -5.13 -6.49
C LEU A 46 4.99 -3.80 -5.79
N ASN A 47 5.95 -3.03 -6.31
CA ASN A 47 6.32 -1.74 -5.72
C ASN A 47 5.17 -0.71 -5.79
N GLN A 48 4.38 -0.71 -6.87
CA GLN A 48 3.21 0.16 -6.99
C GLN A 48 2.12 -0.22 -5.98
N ILE A 49 1.89 -1.50 -5.74
CA ILE A 49 0.92 -1.98 -4.75
C ILE A 49 1.37 -1.60 -3.33
N ARG A 50 2.63 -1.82 -2.99
CA ARG A 50 3.21 -1.44 -1.68
C ARG A 50 3.10 0.07 -1.40
N TYR A 51 3.31 0.90 -2.42
CA TYR A 51 3.09 2.33 -2.32
C TYR A 51 1.62 2.66 -2.01
N LYS A 52 0.67 2.04 -2.73
CA LYS A 52 -0.77 2.25 -2.49
C LYS A 52 -1.19 1.79 -1.09
N ILE A 53 -0.67 0.67 -0.60
CA ILE A 53 -0.89 0.17 0.77
C ILE A 53 -0.48 1.22 1.79
N THR A 54 0.72 1.76 1.63
CA THR A 54 1.29 2.78 2.53
C THR A 54 0.40 4.04 2.57
N VAL A 55 -0.08 4.50 1.42
CA VAL A 55 -1.00 5.64 1.33
C VAL A 55 -2.34 5.32 2.02
N SER A 56 -2.89 4.12 1.80
CA SER A 56 -4.16 3.70 2.42
C SER A 56 -4.04 3.59 3.94
N GLN A 57 -2.94 3.05 4.47
CA GLN A 57 -2.65 3.01 5.90
C GLN A 57 -2.55 4.42 6.49
N ALA A 58 -1.80 5.32 5.87
CA ALA A 58 -1.68 6.72 6.32
C ALA A 58 -3.02 7.46 6.36
N LYS A 59 -3.93 7.16 5.41
CA LYS A 59 -5.30 7.72 5.41
C LYS A 59 -6.15 7.19 6.57
N LEU A 60 -6.03 5.90 6.88
CA LEU A 60 -6.75 5.27 7.99
C LEU A 60 -6.23 5.75 9.35
N ASP A 61 -4.92 5.96 9.46
CA ASP A 61 -4.25 6.47 10.66
C ASP A 61 -4.43 7.99 10.84
N GLY A 62 -4.96 8.68 9.82
CA GLY A 62 -5.20 10.11 9.84
C GLY A 62 -3.93 10.98 9.70
N SER A 63 -2.76 10.38 9.46
CA SER A 63 -1.50 11.09 9.21
C SER A 63 -1.44 11.71 7.81
N PHE A 64 -2.17 11.14 6.84
CA PHE A 64 -2.23 11.66 5.46
C PHE A 64 -2.82 13.07 5.36
N TYR A 65 -3.77 13.43 6.23
CA TYR A 65 -4.48 14.71 6.18
C TYR A 65 -3.84 15.80 7.06
N LYS A 66 -2.79 15.47 7.81
CA LYS A 66 -2.12 16.39 8.74
C LYS A 66 -0.95 17.17 8.13
N GLY A 67 -0.73 17.07 6.81
CA GLY A 67 0.42 17.70 6.16
C GLY A 67 1.76 17.07 6.55
N GLU A 68 1.75 15.95 7.28
CA GLU A 68 2.93 15.16 7.55
C GLU A 68 3.38 14.48 6.24
N PRO A 69 4.70 14.40 5.99
CA PRO A 69 5.19 13.79 4.76
C PRO A 69 4.62 12.38 4.63
N SER A 70 3.92 12.14 3.51
CA SER A 70 3.58 10.80 3.01
C SER A 70 4.72 9.84 3.36
N PRO A 71 4.47 8.65 3.94
CA PRO A 71 5.49 7.89 4.63
C PRO A 71 6.71 7.69 3.73
N ARG A 72 7.72 8.56 3.88
CA ARG A 72 9.02 8.45 3.22
C ARG A 72 9.82 7.26 3.76
N GLY A 73 9.21 6.49 4.67
CA GLY A 73 9.68 5.22 5.19
C GLY A 73 9.09 4.00 4.49
N VAL A 74 8.64 4.09 3.22
CA VAL A 74 8.57 2.87 2.39
C VAL A 74 10.00 2.33 2.32
N ARG A 75 10.27 1.28 3.10
CA ARG A 75 11.51 0.52 3.19
C ARG A 75 12.11 0.33 1.79
N THR A 76 13.02 1.21 1.41
CA THR A 76 14.00 0.99 0.35
C THR A 76 15.18 0.24 0.97
N THR A 77 14.89 -0.92 1.54
CA THR A 77 15.88 -1.94 1.91
C THR A 77 15.39 -3.19 1.19
N ASN A 78 15.72 -3.44 -0.08
CA ASN A 78 17.05 -3.80 -0.55
C ASN A 78 17.15 -3.65 -2.08
N VAL A 79 17.62 -2.52 -2.60
CA VAL A 79 17.99 -2.39 -4.03
C VAL A 79 19.51 -2.25 -4.19
N HIS A 80 20.30 -2.79 -3.25
CA HIS A 80 21.75 -2.60 -3.25
C HIS A 80 22.56 -3.78 -2.70
N GLN A 81 22.30 -5.01 -3.16
CA GLN A 81 23.27 -6.11 -2.93
C GLN A 81 23.50 -7.10 -4.09
N TYR A 82 22.95 -6.88 -5.29
CA TYR A 82 23.36 -7.65 -6.48
C TYR A 82 24.16 -6.77 -7.45
N ASN A 83 25.28 -6.26 -6.95
CA ASN A 83 26.41 -5.83 -7.77
C ASN A 83 27.70 -6.23 -7.04
N LYS A 84 28.06 -7.50 -7.19
CA LYS A 84 29.44 -7.98 -7.18
C LYS A 84 29.54 -9.16 -8.14
#